data_AF-A0A1B7MKS6-F1
#
_entry.id   AF-A0A1B7MKS6-F1
#
_cell.length_a   1.000
_cell.length_b   1.000
_cell.length_c   1.000
_cell.angle_alpha   90.00
_cell.angle_beta   90.00
_cell.angle_gamma   90.00
#
_symmetry.space_group_name_H-M   'P 1'
#
loop_
_entity.id
_entity.type
_entity.pdbx_description
1 polymer ?
#
loop_
_entity_poly.entity_id
_entity_poly.type
_entity_poly.pdbx_seq_one_letter_code
_entity_poly.pdbx_strand_id
1 'polypeptide(L)'
;WKGATQMRGELVTKARISIPSCFGVGTGSNWTDDDLQEALKWLLDDMRFINGGMNVVRNLTCDEQAPLKNPAFRVLLEAQWWGPKGEGRRCS
;
A
#
# COMPACT_ATOMS: atom_id res chain seq x y z
N TRP A 1 8.27 23.47 8.57
CA TRP A 1 7.02 22.72 8.35
C TRP A 1 6.76 22.37 6.88
N LYS A 2 7.17 23.19 5.90
CA LYS A 2 7.03 22.87 4.44
C LYS A 2 7.65 21.52 4.02
N GLY A 3 8.82 21.17 4.54
CA GLY A 3 9.50 19.91 4.20
C GLY A 3 8.73 18.64 4.61
N ALA A 4 8.06 18.66 5.77
CA ALA A 4 7.27 17.52 6.25
C ALA A 4 6.01 17.30 5.38
N THR A 5 5.34 18.39 4.99
CA THR A 5 4.18 18.33 4.09
C THR A 5 4.57 17.79 2.71
N GLN A 6 5.71 18.23 2.17
CA GLN A 6 6.24 17.74 0.90
C GLN A 6 6.57 16.24 0.95
N MET A 7 7.24 15.80 2.02
CA MET A 7 7.57 14.38 2.22
C MET A 7 6.31 13.52 2.34
N ARG A 8 5.27 13.99 3.03
CA ARG A 8 3.98 13.29 3.13
C ARG A 8 3.31 13.16 1.76
N GLY A 9 3.27 14.24 0.97
CA GLY A 9 2.68 14.22 -0.37
C GLY A 9 3.40 13.26 -1.32
N GLU A 10 4.73 13.22 -1.25
CA GLU A 10 5.55 12.27 -2.02
C GLU A 10 5.25 10.82 -1.59
N LEU A 11 5.20 10.55 -0.29
CA LEU A 11 4.91 9.21 0.23
C LEU A 11 3.53 8.72 -0.22
N VAL A 12 2.50 9.58 -0.16
CA VAL A 12 1.14 9.26 -0.61
C VAL A 12 1.11 8.99 -2.12
N THR A 13 1.84 9.75 -2.91
CA THR A 13 1.92 9.55 -4.37
C THR A 13 2.57 8.21 -4.69
N LYS A 14 3.69 7.90 -4.04
CA LYS A 14 4.40 6.62 -4.21
C LYS A 14 3.53 5.44 -3.79
N ALA A 15 2.85 5.56 -2.66
CA ALA A 15 1.91 4.56 -2.16
C ALA A 15 0.82 4.22 -3.18
N ARG A 16 0.21 5.25 -3.81
CA ARG A 16 -0.83 5.04 -4.82
C ARG A 16 -0.33 4.28 -6.05
N ILE A 17 0.93 4.44 -6.41
CA ILE A 17 1.51 3.81 -7.60
C ILE A 17 1.95 2.37 -7.28
N SER A 18 2.60 2.16 -6.14
CA SER A 18 3.32 0.90 -5.90
C SER A 18 2.53 -0.13 -5.11
N ILE A 19 1.69 0.30 -4.17
CA ILE A 19 0.96 -0.61 -3.26
C ILE A 19 -0.08 -1.48 -3.98
N PRO A 20 -0.87 -1.00 -4.95
CA PRO A 20 -1.90 -1.84 -5.59
C PRO A 20 -1.33 -3.13 -6.19
N SER A 21 -0.17 -3.04 -6.85
CA SER A 21 0.53 -4.20 -7.42
C SER A 21 0.95 -5.23 -6.37
N CYS A 22 1.25 -4.81 -5.14
CA CYS A 22 1.60 -5.71 -4.03
C CYS A 22 0.41 -6.58 -3.59
N PHE A 23 -0.81 -6.14 -3.89
CA PHE A 23 -2.05 -6.83 -3.60
C PHE A 23 -2.69 -7.45 -4.85
N GLY A 24 -2.00 -7.48 -5.99
CA GLY A 24 -2.57 -7.97 -7.25
C GLY A 24 -3.73 -7.13 -7.79
N VAL A 25 -3.87 -5.89 -7.29
CA VAL A 25 -4.83 -4.90 -7.77
C VAL A 25 -4.15 -4.11 -8.87
N GLY A 26 -4.54 -4.35 -10.12
CA GLY A 26 -3.88 -3.78 -11.29
C GLY A 26 -4.84 -3.62 -12.47
N THR A 27 -4.36 -3.03 -13.56
CA THR A 27 -5.15 -2.88 -14.80
C THR A 27 -5.58 -4.26 -15.32
N GLY A 28 -6.87 -4.58 -15.15
CA GLY A 28 -7.44 -5.89 -15.51
C GLY A 28 -8.02 -6.69 -14.33
N SER A 29 -7.92 -6.21 -13.10
CA SER A 29 -8.62 -6.82 -11.96
C SER A 29 -10.10 -6.45 -11.97
N ASN A 30 -11.01 -7.44 -11.94
CA ASN A 30 -12.47 -7.24 -11.87
C ASN A 30 -12.95 -6.85 -10.46
N TRP A 31 -12.19 -6.01 -9.76
CA TRP A 31 -12.56 -5.57 -8.42
C TRP A 31 -13.71 -4.57 -8.52
N THR A 32 -14.77 -4.86 -7.80
CA THR A 32 -15.85 -3.92 -7.54
C THR A 32 -15.48 -2.98 -6.38
N ASP A 33 -16.25 -1.90 -6.22
CA ASP A 33 -16.08 -0.99 -5.09
C ASP A 33 -16.34 -1.71 -3.75
N ASP A 34 -17.25 -2.69 -3.75
CA ASP A 34 -17.57 -3.52 -2.58
C ASP A 34 -16.39 -4.44 -2.21
N ASP A 35 -15.75 -5.08 -3.20
CA ASP A 35 -14.54 -5.90 -2.97
C ASP A 35 -13.41 -5.06 -2.37
N LEU A 36 -13.26 -3.82 -2.85
CA LEU A 36 -12.28 -2.88 -2.33
C LEU A 36 -12.58 -2.50 -0.88
N GLN A 37 -13.84 -2.22 -0.54
CA GLN A 37 -14.26 -1.90 0.81
C GLN A 37 -14.06 -3.07 1.77
N GLU A 38 -14.39 -4.30 1.35
CA GLU A 38 -14.18 -5.50 2.16
C GLU A 38 -12.70 -5.75 2.43
N ALA A 39 -11.87 -5.67 1.40
CA ALA A 39 -10.42 -5.79 1.52
C ALA A 39 -9.81 -4.72 2.44
N LEU A 40 -10.24 -3.46 2.32
CA LEU A 40 -9.78 -2.36 3.17
C LEU A 40 -10.18 -2.58 4.63
N LYS A 41 -11.44 -2.98 4.87
CA LYS A 41 -11.90 -3.31 6.22
C LYS A 41 -11.09 -4.45 6.81
N TRP A 42 -10.88 -5.53 6.05
CA TRP A 42 -10.09 -6.67 6.48
C TRP A 42 -8.62 -6.33 6.77
N LEU A 43 -8.00 -5.42 5.99
CA LEU A 43 -6.63 -4.96 6.22
C LEU A 43 -6.49 -4.09 7.47
N LEU A 44 -7.51 -3.28 7.77
CA LEU A 44 -7.53 -2.36 8.90
C LEU A 44 -7.96 -3.05 10.21
N ASP A 45 -8.73 -4.13 10.12
CA ASP A 45 -9.05 -5.00 11.26
C ASP A 45 -7.76 -5.64 11.81
N ASP A 46 -7.64 -5.68 13.14
CA ASP A 46 -6.53 -6.29 13.90
C ASP A 46 -5.12 -5.97 13.40
N MET A 47 -4.93 -4.79 12.78
CA MET A 47 -3.63 -4.39 12.20
C MET A 47 -3.06 -5.39 11.19
N ARG A 48 -3.92 -6.20 10.54
CA ARG A 48 -3.49 -7.26 9.60
C ARG A 48 -2.58 -6.74 8.52
N PHE A 49 -2.69 -5.47 8.13
CA PHE A 49 -1.76 -4.76 7.24
C PHE A 49 -0.27 -4.97 7.57
N ILE A 50 0.11 -5.27 8.82
CA ILE A 50 1.52 -5.50 9.15
C ILE A 50 2.03 -6.89 8.74
N ASN A 51 1.14 -7.86 8.55
CA ASN A 51 1.50 -9.27 8.37
C ASN A 51 2.00 -9.57 6.95
N GLY A 52 2.83 -10.61 6.84
CA GLY A 52 3.32 -11.13 5.56
C GLY A 52 2.32 -12.07 4.86
N GLY A 53 2.73 -12.59 3.69
CA GLY A 53 2.04 -13.71 3.03
C GLY A 53 0.59 -13.42 2.60
N MET A 54 0.26 -12.16 2.33
CA MET A 54 -1.11 -11.73 2.09
C MET A 54 -1.67 -12.21 0.74
N ASN A 55 -2.92 -12.70 0.75
CA ASN A 55 -3.69 -12.99 -0.45
C ASN A 55 -5.05 -12.29 -0.39
N VAL A 56 -5.06 -11.02 -0.76
CA VAL A 56 -6.26 -10.17 -0.73
C VAL A 56 -7.18 -10.45 -1.94
N VAL A 57 -6.62 -10.91 -3.07
CA VAL A 57 -7.36 -11.15 -4.33
C VAL A 57 -8.32 -12.33 -4.25
N ARG A 58 -8.02 -13.35 -3.43
CA ARG A 58 -8.78 -14.61 -3.46
C ARG A 58 -9.49 -14.93 -2.15
N ASN A 59 -8.77 -14.90 -1.03
CA ASN A 59 -9.24 -15.55 0.21
C ASN A 59 -9.10 -14.71 1.48
N LEU A 60 -8.65 -13.44 1.39
CA LEU A 60 -8.39 -12.57 2.54
C LEU A 60 -7.59 -13.29 3.65
N THR A 61 -6.43 -13.83 3.29
CA THR A 61 -5.53 -14.53 4.21
C THR A 61 -4.24 -13.76 4.43
N CYS A 62 -3.64 -13.87 5.62
CA CYS A 62 -2.29 -13.40 5.92
C CYS A 62 -1.55 -14.40 6.80
N ASP A 63 -0.23 -14.28 6.86
CA ASP A 63 0.62 -15.03 7.80
C ASP A 63 0.77 -14.22 9.10
N GLU A 64 -0.03 -14.58 10.11
CA GLU A 64 -0.01 -13.96 11.44
C GLU A 64 1.27 -14.27 12.23
N GLN A 65 2.03 -15.30 11.85
CA GLN A 65 3.30 -15.63 12.51
C GLN A 65 4.47 -14.79 11.98
N ALA A 66 4.23 -14.00 10.94
CA ALA A 66 5.21 -13.12 10.32
C ALA A 66 4.78 -11.64 10.36
N PRO A 67 4.66 -11.04 11.55
CA PRO A 67 4.36 -9.62 11.67
C PRO A 67 5.48 -8.77 11.05
N LEU A 68 5.12 -7.60 10.51
CA LEU A 68 5.99 -6.64 9.83
C LEU A 68 6.62 -7.11 8.51
N LYS A 69 6.13 -8.22 7.93
CA LYS A 69 6.63 -8.74 6.64
C LYS A 69 5.74 -8.38 5.44
N ASN A 70 4.87 -7.37 5.56
CA ASN A 70 4.09 -6.92 4.42
C ASN A 70 5.04 -6.37 3.31
N PRO A 71 5.00 -6.93 2.08
CA PRO A 71 5.83 -6.46 0.98
C PRO A 71 5.61 -4.99 0.62
N ALA A 72 4.41 -4.44 0.88
CA ALA A 72 4.09 -3.04 0.65
C ALA A 72 5.01 -2.09 1.43
N PHE A 73 5.37 -2.41 2.68
CA PHE A 73 6.30 -1.58 3.46
C PHE A 73 7.68 -1.54 2.83
N ARG A 74 8.18 -2.70 2.40
CA ARG A 74 9.49 -2.78 1.74
C ARG A 74 9.50 -1.95 0.47
N VAL A 75 8.51 -2.12 -0.39
CA VAL A 75 8.39 -1.38 -1.65
C VAL A 75 8.26 0.12 -1.40
N LEU A 76 7.48 0.54 -0.40
CA LEU A 76 7.34 1.95 -0.02
C LEU A 76 8.63 2.55 0.52
N LEU A 77 9.36 1.81 1.37
CA LEU A 77 10.64 2.27 1.93
C LEU A 77 11.71 2.38 0.83
N GLU A 78 11.79 1.40 -0.05
CA GLU A 78 12.67 1.41 -1.21
C GLU A 78 12.32 2.59 -2.14
N ALA A 79 11.04 2.76 -2.49
CA ALA A 79 10.58 3.88 -3.32
C ALA A 79 10.84 5.23 -2.64
N GLN A 80 10.62 5.34 -1.33
CA GLN A 80 10.84 6.58 -0.61
C GLN A 80 12.31 6.92 -0.48
N TRP A 81 13.21 5.97 -0.20
CA TRP A 81 14.61 6.26 0.08
C TRP A 81 15.49 6.27 -1.17
N TRP A 82 15.23 5.36 -2.10
CA TRP A 82 16.03 5.10 -3.30
C TRP A 82 15.32 5.44 -4.62
N GLY A 83 14.01 5.70 -4.59
CA GLY A 83 13.24 6.11 -5.77
C GLY A 83 13.35 7.60 -6.10
N PRO A 84 12.84 8.02 -7.27
CA PRO A 84 12.83 9.42 -7.72
C PRO A 84 12.20 10.34 -6.67
N LYS A 85 12.80 11.51 -6.43
CA LYS A 85 12.31 12.48 -5.42
C LYS A 85 11.50 13.59 -6.08
N GLY A 86 10.51 14.14 -5.37
CA GLY A 86 9.77 15.32 -5.82
C GLY A 86 8.48 15.04 -6.61
N GLU A 87 8.00 13.79 -6.65
CA GLU A 87 6.76 13.39 -7.33
C GLU A 87 5.49 13.98 -6.70
N GLY A 88 5.56 14.51 -5.47
CA GLY A 88 4.45 15.20 -4.80
C GLY A 88 4.20 16.65 -5.25
N ARG A 89 4.92 17.18 -6.26
CA ARG A 89 4.66 18.52 -6.81
C ARG A 89 3.49 18.52 -7.78
N ARG A 90 2.28 18.27 -7.31
CA ARG A 90 1.04 18.72 -7.98
C ARG A 90 -0.10 18.63 -6.97
N CYS A 91 -0.37 19.79 -6.37
CA CYS A 91 -1.66 20.31 -5.91
C CYS A 91 -1.35 21.70 -5.32
N SER A 92 -1.12 22.66 -6.21
CA SER A 92 -1.44 24.08 -6.00
C SER A 92 -2.92 24.28 -6.27
#